data_AF-A0A357K5G5-F1
#
_entry.id   AF-A0A357K5G5-F1
#
_cell.length_a   1.000
_cell.length_b   1.000
_cell.length_c   1.000
_cell.angle_alpha   90.00
_cell.angle_beta   90.00
_cell.angle_gamma   90.00
#
_symmetry.space_group_name_H-M   'P 1'
#
loop_
_entity.id
_entity.type
_entity.pdbx_description
1 polymer ?
#
loop_
_entity_poly.entity_id
_entity_poly.type
_entity_poly.pdbx_seq_one_letter_code
_entity_poly.pdbx_strand_id
1 'polypeptide(L)'
;SCDFASCLGCTDAEACNYNPDATVDDGSCVMPDPVDGCTDTCDFPVSVSEAALAQTAAGTAVEFGAYGTLSSLEVTLDWSQAEGTGAWPADLLVEIGLPDGSCVALGGYDVTSATCTDLGNYAAVWPDTWAVNTAGTYTTSIDLSAAALSGTGLWSITLINGWATGGSSNYDATFTMTGLCTSDDIDITGCTDATACNYNPNATADDGSCEFDSCGGCTDASACNYDAAATTDDGSCEFDSCAGCTDASACNYDPAATIDDGSCLQLDACGVCGGDDSSCSGCTNPDADNYDPSAIVDDGSCIVTPDCPEDLNNDGTISVADVLAVLSEFGCTSSCTMDVNGDGNVNVSDILTLLAAFGLDC
;
A
#
# COMPACT_ATOMS: atom_id res chain seq x y z
N SER A 1 29.99 52.68 54.91
CA SER A 1 31.06 51.90 55.57
C SER A 1 30.57 50.48 55.70
N CYS A 2 30.62 49.75 54.59
CA CYS A 2 30.43 48.30 54.61
C CYS A 2 31.64 47.63 55.26
N ASP A 3 31.44 46.42 55.77
CA ASP A 3 32.55 45.56 56.19
C ASP A 3 33.08 44.79 54.96
N PHE A 4 34.27 44.21 55.05
CA PHE A 4 34.95 43.56 53.91
C PHE A 4 34.18 42.39 53.28
N ALA A 5 33.15 41.87 53.94
CA ALA A 5 32.26 40.82 53.44
C ALA A 5 30.95 41.32 52.82
N SER A 6 30.62 42.62 52.91
CA SER A 6 29.35 43.18 52.42
C SER A 6 29.53 44.23 51.31
N CYS A 7 30.56 44.03 50.48
CA CYS A 7 30.85 44.80 49.26
C CYS A 7 31.30 43.91 48.09
N LEU A 8 31.18 42.58 48.25
CA LEU A 8 31.44 41.58 47.22
C LEU A 8 30.14 41.30 46.45
N GLY A 9 30.28 40.96 45.18
CA GLY A 9 29.21 40.71 44.22
C GLY A 9 29.54 41.38 42.89
N CYS A 10 28.82 41.02 41.83
CA CYS A 10 29.08 41.56 40.50
C CYS A 10 29.01 43.10 40.46
N THR A 11 30.11 43.74 40.02
CA THR A 11 30.19 45.21 39.84
C THR A 11 30.03 45.67 38.39
N ASP A 12 29.87 44.74 37.43
CA ASP A 12 29.62 45.11 36.04
C ASP A 12 28.16 45.51 35.85
N ALA A 13 27.93 46.74 35.38
CA ALA A 13 26.59 47.30 35.21
C ALA A 13 25.86 46.79 33.95
N GLU A 14 26.53 46.02 33.10
CA GLU A 14 25.92 45.34 31.96
C GLU A 14 25.49 43.90 32.31
N ALA A 15 25.92 43.35 33.46
CA ALA A 15 25.60 42.00 33.92
C ALA A 15 24.22 41.87 34.61
N CYS A 16 23.61 40.68 34.48
CA CYS A 16 22.25 40.40 34.93
C CYS A 16 22.09 40.38 36.45
N ASN A 17 23.14 39.95 37.17
CA ASN A 17 23.18 39.95 38.63
C ASN A 17 23.98 41.14 39.22
N TYR A 18 24.06 42.26 38.49
CA TYR A 18 24.71 43.50 38.94
C TYR A 18 24.21 43.94 40.32
N ASN A 19 25.16 44.14 41.25
CA ASN A 19 24.89 44.61 42.60
C ASN A 19 25.33 46.08 42.76
N PRO A 20 24.41 47.06 42.83
CA PRO A 20 24.76 48.48 42.96
C PRO A 20 25.37 48.86 44.32
N ASP A 21 25.32 47.98 45.33
CA ASP A 21 26.01 48.14 46.62
C ASP A 21 27.38 47.41 46.67
N ALA A 22 27.73 46.63 45.64
CA ALA A 22 29.07 46.04 45.51
C ALA A 22 30.11 47.10 45.12
N THR A 23 31.34 46.93 45.61
CA THR A 23 32.48 47.80 45.27
C THR A 23 33.76 47.01 45.00
N VAL A 24 33.70 45.69 45.09
CA VAL A 24 34.75 44.74 44.75
C VAL A 24 34.09 43.58 44.02
N ASP A 25 34.42 43.39 42.75
CA ASP A 25 34.00 42.20 42.00
C ASP A 25 34.54 40.93 42.68
N ASP A 26 33.67 39.94 42.84
CA ASP A 26 33.99 38.61 43.33
C ASP A 26 34.04 37.54 42.22
N GLY A 27 33.82 37.96 40.96
CA GLY A 27 33.77 37.09 39.80
C GLY A 27 32.41 36.40 39.62
N SER A 28 31.36 36.85 40.31
CA SER A 28 30.00 36.29 40.18
C SER A 28 29.22 36.79 38.97
N CYS A 29 29.74 37.76 38.19
CA CYS A 29 29.01 38.38 37.08
C CYS A 29 28.51 37.38 36.04
N VAL A 30 27.18 37.34 35.87
CA VAL A 30 26.49 36.66 34.78
C VAL A 30 26.20 37.72 33.70
N MET A 31 26.89 37.63 32.56
CA MET A 31 26.67 38.56 31.45
C MET A 31 25.37 38.22 30.70
N PRO A 32 24.67 39.22 30.12
CA PRO A 32 23.55 39.00 29.22
C PRO A 32 23.91 38.13 28.04
N ASP A 33 22.96 37.32 27.60
CA ASP A 33 23.02 36.65 26.31
C ASP A 33 22.96 37.69 25.16
N PRO A 34 23.72 37.53 24.05
CA PRO A 34 23.70 38.48 22.93
C PRO A 34 22.37 38.59 22.15
N VAL A 35 21.46 37.62 22.31
CA VAL A 35 20.14 37.55 21.68
C VAL A 35 19.04 37.91 22.69
N ASP A 36 19.00 37.21 23.83
CA ASP A 36 17.89 37.32 24.80
C ASP A 36 18.16 38.27 25.98
N GLY A 37 19.41 38.69 26.19
CA GLY A 37 19.78 39.66 27.19
C GLY A 37 19.81 39.10 28.61
N CYS A 38 19.14 39.80 29.55
CA CYS A 38 19.06 39.40 30.96
C CYS A 38 17.64 38.99 31.33
N THR A 39 17.33 37.71 31.15
CA THR A 39 16.13 37.05 31.64
C THR A 39 16.44 36.32 32.95
N ASP A 40 15.72 36.63 34.03
CA ASP A 40 15.81 35.92 35.32
C ASP A 40 15.23 34.48 35.27
N THR A 41 14.80 34.03 34.09
CA THR A 41 14.10 32.76 33.83
C THR A 41 14.65 32.13 32.55
N CYS A 42 15.50 31.12 32.71
CA CYS A 42 15.86 30.21 31.62
C CYS A 42 14.70 29.25 31.34
N ASP A 43 13.75 29.68 30.51
CA ASP A 43 12.57 28.93 30.11
C ASP A 43 12.39 29.03 28.59
N PHE A 44 12.24 27.92 27.87
CA PHE A 44 11.95 27.92 26.42
C PHE A 44 10.92 26.85 26.03
N PRO A 45 10.17 27.07 24.92
CA PRO A 45 9.24 26.07 24.40
C PRO A 45 9.92 25.05 23.49
N VAL A 46 9.57 23.77 23.64
CA VAL A 46 9.89 22.68 22.69
C VAL A 46 8.58 22.14 22.14
N SER A 47 8.41 22.13 20.82
CA SER A 47 7.23 21.56 20.16
C SER A 47 7.53 20.17 19.59
N VAL A 48 6.63 19.22 19.81
CA VAL A 48 6.73 17.82 19.41
C VAL A 48 5.37 17.38 18.87
N SER A 49 5.33 16.97 17.60
CA SER A 49 4.08 16.74 16.87
C SER A 49 4.09 15.35 16.23
N GLU A 50 3.23 14.46 16.73
CA GLU A 50 3.11 13.06 16.29
C GLU A 50 1.74 12.78 15.68
N ALA A 51 1.72 12.23 14.47
CA ALA A 51 0.51 11.99 13.69
C ALA A 51 0.23 10.49 13.55
N ALA A 52 -1.02 10.08 13.82
CA ALA A 52 -1.49 8.70 13.77
C ALA A 52 -0.65 7.69 14.59
N LEU A 53 -0.07 8.14 15.71
CA LEU A 53 0.76 7.33 16.60
C LEU A 53 -0.04 6.14 17.15
N ALA A 54 0.34 4.92 16.74
CA ALA A 54 -0.36 3.67 17.05
C ALA A 54 -0.23 3.26 18.52
N GLN A 55 -1.13 2.37 19.00
CA GLN A 55 -1.06 1.79 20.35
C GLN A 55 0.35 1.33 20.73
N THR A 56 0.82 1.69 21.91
CA THR A 56 2.18 1.41 22.44
C THR A 56 3.37 1.95 21.63
N ALA A 57 3.14 2.65 20.51
CA ALA A 57 4.21 3.18 19.68
C ALA A 57 4.81 4.45 20.31
N ALA A 58 6.14 4.54 20.25
CA ALA A 58 6.88 5.77 20.47
C ALA A 58 7.04 6.52 19.14
N GLY A 59 6.97 7.85 19.22
CA GLY A 59 7.27 8.76 18.14
C GLY A 59 8.78 8.96 17.93
N THR A 60 9.13 9.99 17.17
CA THR A 60 10.51 10.42 16.99
C THR A 60 10.94 11.28 18.18
N ALA A 61 12.15 11.08 18.68
CA ALA A 61 12.72 11.96 19.70
C ALA A 61 13.01 13.35 19.11
N VAL A 62 12.46 14.40 19.71
CA VAL A 62 12.86 15.78 19.43
C VAL A 62 13.98 16.15 20.39
N GLU A 63 15.15 16.42 19.82
CA GLU A 63 16.40 16.67 20.56
C GLU A 63 16.75 18.16 20.56
N PHE A 64 17.35 18.66 21.64
CA PHE A 64 17.70 20.07 21.80
C PHE A 64 18.90 20.28 22.73
N GLY A 65 19.76 21.25 22.41
CA GLY A 65 20.89 21.65 23.23
C GLY A 65 20.47 22.55 24.38
N ALA A 66 20.66 22.10 25.63
CA ALA A 66 20.30 22.89 26.81
C ALA A 66 21.15 22.61 28.06
N TYR A 67 21.14 23.56 29.00
CA TYR A 67 21.77 23.43 30.31
C TYR A 67 20.90 23.96 31.45
N GLY A 68 21.09 23.45 32.67
CA GLY A 68 20.40 23.96 33.86
C GLY A 68 19.81 22.86 34.74
N THR A 69 18.62 23.11 35.28
CA THR A 69 17.86 22.14 36.09
C THR A 69 16.36 22.32 35.83
N LEU A 70 15.74 21.33 35.22
CA LEU A 70 14.32 21.36 34.89
C LEU A 70 13.49 21.33 36.19
N SER A 71 12.78 22.42 36.44
CA SER A 71 12.04 22.68 37.67
C SER A 71 10.54 22.45 37.52
N SER A 72 9.98 22.79 36.36
CA SER A 72 8.61 22.45 35.97
C SER A 72 8.49 22.30 34.46
N LEU A 73 7.40 21.64 34.05
CA LEU A 73 7.05 21.41 32.66
C LEU A 73 5.62 21.92 32.43
N GLU A 74 5.45 23.05 31.74
CA GLU A 74 4.12 23.45 31.26
C GLU A 74 3.84 22.72 29.95
N VAL A 75 2.66 22.10 29.84
CA VAL A 75 2.27 21.32 28.66
C VAL A 75 1.05 21.94 28.04
N THR A 76 1.12 22.26 26.75
CA THR A 76 -0.03 22.58 25.89
C THR A 76 -0.12 21.52 24.80
N LEU A 77 -1.21 20.76 24.77
CA LEU A 77 -1.43 19.65 23.85
C LEU A 77 -2.70 19.92 23.02
N ASP A 78 -2.60 20.04 21.71
CA ASP A 78 -3.75 19.80 20.83
C ASP A 78 -3.82 18.31 20.50
N TRP A 79 -4.95 17.67 20.83
CA TRP A 79 -5.13 16.24 20.71
C TRP A 79 -6.33 15.90 19.83
N SER A 80 -6.15 14.91 18.97
CA SER A 80 -7.24 14.31 18.19
C SER A 80 -6.99 12.83 17.96
N GLN A 81 -8.01 12.12 17.47
CA GLN A 81 -7.97 10.69 17.17
C GLN A 81 -8.88 10.38 15.99
N ALA A 82 -8.72 9.20 15.37
CA ALA A 82 -9.75 8.67 14.49
C ALA A 82 -11.05 8.41 15.28
N GLU A 83 -12.22 8.58 14.66
CA GLU A 83 -13.50 8.41 15.36
C GLU A 83 -13.66 6.97 15.90
N GLY A 84 -14.03 6.87 17.19
CA GLY A 84 -14.42 5.59 17.79
C GLY A 84 -13.27 4.67 18.18
N THR A 85 -12.01 5.10 18.17
CA THR A 85 -10.89 4.33 18.73
C THR A 85 -11.10 4.13 20.23
N GLY A 86 -11.25 5.21 21.00
CA GLY A 86 -11.52 5.19 22.45
C GLY A 86 -10.40 5.75 23.32
N ALA A 87 -9.34 6.30 22.72
CA ALA A 87 -8.25 6.96 23.44
C ALA A 87 -8.70 8.32 24.04
N TRP A 88 -7.85 8.84 24.92
CA TRP A 88 -7.96 10.13 25.60
C TRP A 88 -6.64 10.92 25.51
N PRO A 89 -6.66 12.26 25.67
CA PRO A 89 -5.45 13.06 25.89
C PRO A 89 -4.60 12.54 27.06
N ALA A 90 -5.25 12.04 28.12
CA ALA A 90 -4.60 11.45 29.29
C ALA A 90 -3.82 10.14 29.00
N ASP A 91 -3.99 9.54 27.82
CA ASP A 91 -3.22 8.35 27.44
C ASP A 91 -1.78 8.71 27.02
N LEU A 92 -1.47 9.99 26.83
CA LEU A 92 -0.12 10.45 26.51
C LEU A 92 0.88 9.98 27.57
N LEU A 93 1.96 9.35 27.12
CA LEU A 93 3.16 9.07 27.89
C LEU A 93 4.29 9.91 27.28
N VAL A 94 5.00 10.68 28.11
CA VAL A 94 6.13 11.52 27.68
C VAL A 94 7.41 10.96 28.31
N GLU A 95 8.42 10.69 27.49
CA GLU A 95 9.77 10.41 27.95
C GLU A 95 10.65 11.65 27.76
N ILE A 96 11.47 11.96 28.76
CA ILE A 96 12.44 13.07 28.74
C ILE A 96 13.84 12.47 28.91
N GLY A 97 14.70 12.62 27.90
CA GLY A 97 16.12 12.24 27.92
C GLY A 97 17.00 13.35 28.49
N LEU A 98 18.01 12.96 29.27
CA LEU A 98 18.97 13.85 29.92
C LEU A 98 20.38 13.73 29.27
N PRO A 99 21.22 14.78 29.36
CA PRO A 99 22.58 14.79 28.80
C PRO A 99 23.56 13.72 29.33
N ASP A 100 23.23 13.01 30.41
CA ASP A 100 24.03 11.89 30.93
C ASP A 100 23.63 10.52 30.35
N GLY A 101 22.63 10.48 29.46
CA GLY A 101 22.08 9.26 28.89
C GLY A 101 21.05 8.55 29.78
N SER A 102 20.65 9.16 30.90
CA SER A 102 19.46 8.74 31.65
C SER A 102 18.18 9.35 31.07
N CYS A 103 17.02 8.82 31.47
CA CYS A 103 15.73 9.38 31.08
C CYS A 103 14.65 9.12 32.14
N VAL A 104 13.61 9.95 32.12
CA VAL A 104 12.42 9.84 32.97
C VAL A 104 11.13 9.76 32.15
N ALA A 105 10.07 9.21 32.73
CA ALA A 105 8.78 9.03 32.07
C ALA A 105 7.63 9.64 32.89
N LEU A 106 6.63 10.19 32.19
CA LEU A 106 5.51 10.96 32.74
C LEU A 106 4.21 10.59 32.00
N GLY A 107 3.17 10.15 32.71
CA GLY A 107 1.87 9.83 32.13
C GLY A 107 1.70 8.35 31.75
N GLY A 108 0.94 8.09 30.69
CA GLY A 108 0.57 6.73 30.24
C GLY A 108 -0.57 6.10 31.05
N TYR A 109 -1.52 5.46 30.34
CA TYR A 109 -2.72 4.88 30.93
C TYR A 109 -2.51 3.44 31.41
N ASP A 110 -2.23 2.52 30.46
CA ASP A 110 -1.92 1.10 30.72
C ASP A 110 -0.58 0.66 30.09
N VAL A 111 0.19 1.62 29.57
CA VAL A 111 1.59 1.48 29.11
C VAL A 111 2.50 2.29 30.03
N THR A 112 3.67 1.74 30.35
CA THR A 112 4.77 2.42 31.04
C THR A 112 6.01 2.40 30.15
N SER A 113 6.96 3.32 30.37
CA SER A 113 8.27 3.24 29.74
C SER A 113 8.95 1.88 29.98
N ALA A 114 9.69 1.40 28.99
CA ALA A 114 10.51 0.19 29.10
C ALA A 114 11.94 0.47 29.61
N THR A 115 12.35 1.74 29.62
CA THR A 115 13.76 2.19 29.71
C THR A 115 13.97 3.31 30.72
N CYS A 116 13.00 4.23 30.85
CA CYS A 116 13.11 5.45 31.63
C CYS A 116 12.51 5.29 33.04
N THR A 117 12.93 6.16 33.95
CA THR A 117 12.42 6.15 35.33
C THR A 117 11.03 6.78 35.39
N ASP A 118 10.01 5.97 35.62
CA ASP A 118 8.62 6.41 35.83
C ASP A 118 8.51 7.35 37.05
N LEU A 119 8.03 8.57 36.82
CA LEU A 119 7.74 9.58 37.83
C LEU A 119 6.25 9.65 38.21
N GLY A 120 5.37 8.96 37.48
CA GLY A 120 3.93 8.90 37.74
C GLY A 120 3.12 8.59 36.49
N ASN A 121 2.09 7.76 36.65
CA ASN A 121 1.15 7.42 35.58
C ASN A 121 0.14 8.55 35.27
N TYR A 122 -0.75 8.35 34.29
CA TYR A 122 -1.75 9.33 33.87
C TYR A 122 -2.52 9.99 35.04
N ALA A 123 -2.91 9.21 36.06
CA ALA A 123 -3.71 9.67 37.18
C ALA A 123 -2.91 10.43 38.26
N ALA A 124 -1.58 10.45 38.15
CA ALA A 124 -0.69 11.26 38.99
C ALA A 124 -0.18 12.52 38.27
N VAL A 125 -0.08 12.49 36.93
CA VAL A 125 0.54 13.55 36.11
C VAL A 125 -0.49 14.40 35.38
N TRP A 126 -1.53 13.80 34.79
CA TRP A 126 -2.52 14.53 33.98
C TRP A 126 -3.76 14.92 34.82
N PRO A 127 -4.34 16.11 34.60
CA PRO A 127 -5.60 16.50 35.22
C PRO A 127 -6.77 15.57 34.84
N ASP A 128 -7.72 15.36 35.76
CA ASP A 128 -8.97 14.60 35.51
C ASP A 128 -9.73 15.09 34.24
N THR A 129 -9.56 16.35 33.85
CA THR A 129 -10.18 16.94 32.65
C THR A 129 -9.62 16.41 31.33
N TRP A 130 -8.47 15.72 31.35
CA TRP A 130 -7.87 15.05 30.19
C TRP A 130 -8.46 13.65 29.96
N ALA A 131 -9.25 13.09 30.88
CA ALA A 131 -9.90 11.78 30.75
C ALA A 131 -11.22 11.87 29.94
N VAL A 132 -11.14 12.40 28.73
CA VAL A 132 -12.28 12.66 27.83
C VAL A 132 -11.94 12.31 26.38
N ASN A 133 -12.94 11.90 25.60
CA ASN A 133 -12.77 11.51 24.20
C ASN A 133 -13.06 12.65 23.19
N THR A 134 -12.84 13.91 23.60
CA THR A 134 -13.14 15.10 22.78
C THR A 134 -11.85 15.71 22.23
N ALA A 135 -11.77 15.89 20.91
CA ALA A 135 -10.61 16.53 20.29
C ALA A 135 -10.52 18.03 20.63
N GLY A 136 -9.29 18.56 20.70
CA GLY A 136 -8.98 19.97 20.95
C GLY A 136 -7.81 20.17 21.92
N THR A 137 -7.64 21.42 22.36
CA THR A 137 -6.49 21.85 23.15
C THR A 137 -6.67 21.66 24.66
N TYR A 138 -5.68 21.03 25.29
CA TYR A 138 -5.55 20.73 26.71
C TYR A 138 -4.29 21.39 27.28
N THR A 139 -4.32 21.78 28.56
CA THR A 139 -3.15 22.35 29.25
C THR A 139 -2.97 21.77 30.66
N THR A 140 -1.72 21.74 31.12
CA THR A 140 -1.34 21.45 32.53
C THR A 140 0.04 22.05 32.85
N SER A 141 0.44 22.01 34.12
CA SER A 141 1.81 22.27 34.57
C SER A 141 2.22 21.23 35.61
N ILE A 142 3.42 20.67 35.45
CA ILE A 142 3.96 19.57 36.26
C ILE A 142 5.18 20.07 37.03
N ASP A 143 5.20 19.91 38.36
CA ASP A 143 6.36 20.17 39.20
C ASP A 143 7.37 19.01 39.10
N LEU A 144 8.58 19.31 38.62
CA LEU A 144 9.69 18.35 38.46
C LEU A 144 10.85 18.66 39.40
N SER A 145 10.73 19.66 40.27
CA SER A 145 11.80 20.12 41.18
C SER A 145 12.31 19.02 42.12
N ALA A 146 11.43 18.07 42.49
CA ALA A 146 11.77 16.91 43.31
C ALA A 146 12.54 15.80 42.55
N ALA A 147 12.50 15.80 41.20
CA ALA A 147 13.22 14.84 40.36
C ALA A 147 14.68 15.24 40.07
N ALA A 148 15.05 16.50 40.34
CA ALA A 148 16.42 17.03 40.24
C ALA A 148 17.10 16.86 38.86
N LEU A 149 16.30 16.85 37.80
CA LEU A 149 16.73 16.64 36.41
C LEU A 149 17.64 17.79 35.98
N SER A 150 18.92 17.52 35.75
CA SER A 150 19.94 18.56 35.55
C SER A 150 21.09 18.09 34.67
N GLY A 151 21.73 19.02 33.96
CA GLY A 151 22.83 18.70 33.05
C GLY A 151 23.22 19.85 32.13
N THR A 152 24.12 19.54 31.20
CA THR A 152 24.56 20.39 30.09
C THR A 152 24.86 19.47 28.91
N GLY A 153 24.19 19.66 27.78
CA GLY A 153 24.34 18.83 26.59
C GLY A 153 23.00 18.60 25.89
N LEU A 154 22.88 17.45 25.23
CA LEU A 154 21.68 17.09 24.49
C LEU A 154 20.58 16.59 25.44
N TRP A 155 19.42 17.23 25.39
CA TRP A 155 18.17 16.75 25.98
C TRP A 155 17.25 16.23 24.88
N SER A 156 16.27 15.42 25.22
CA SER A 156 15.25 14.99 24.26
C SER A 156 13.87 14.82 24.88
N ILE A 157 12.82 14.94 24.06
CA ILE A 157 11.45 14.61 24.41
C ILE A 157 10.91 13.62 23.37
N THR A 158 10.31 12.53 23.83
CA THR A 158 9.62 11.54 22.98
C THR A 158 8.18 11.37 23.46
N LEU A 159 7.22 11.40 22.54
CA LEU A 159 5.82 11.09 22.84
C LEU A 159 5.54 9.63 22.56
N ILE A 160 4.77 8.99 23.44
CA ILE A 160 4.35 7.59 23.32
C ILE A 160 2.84 7.53 23.48
N ASN A 161 2.16 6.79 22.60
CA ASN A 161 0.76 6.45 22.80
C ASN A 161 0.67 5.44 23.95
N GLY A 162 0.44 5.95 25.15
CA GLY A 162 0.45 5.21 26.40
C GLY A 162 -0.80 4.37 26.67
N TRP A 163 -1.56 4.05 25.60
CA TRP A 163 -2.69 3.14 25.61
C TRP A 163 -2.41 1.88 24.77
N ALA A 164 -2.64 0.72 25.38
CA ALA A 164 -2.25 -0.58 24.84
C ALA A 164 -3.32 -1.27 23.98
N THR A 165 -4.57 -0.81 23.99
CA THR A 165 -5.73 -1.64 23.56
C THR A 165 -6.63 -1.07 22.47
N GLY A 166 -6.18 -0.12 21.65
CA GLY A 166 -6.92 0.28 20.44
C GLY A 166 -6.19 1.17 19.44
N GLY A 167 -6.90 2.13 18.86
CA GLY A 167 -6.45 2.88 17.68
C GLY A 167 -5.49 4.04 17.96
N SER A 168 -5.10 4.73 16.88
CA SER A 168 -4.10 5.79 16.90
C SER A 168 -4.61 7.15 17.39
N SER A 169 -3.68 7.92 17.97
CA SER A 169 -3.84 9.29 18.42
C SER A 169 -2.94 10.23 17.62
N ASN A 170 -3.34 11.50 17.51
CA ASN A 170 -2.49 12.60 17.10
C ASN A 170 -2.18 13.43 18.36
N TYR A 171 -0.90 13.71 18.61
CA TYR A 171 -0.45 14.53 19.73
C TYR A 171 0.38 15.69 19.17
N ASP A 172 -0.15 16.92 19.20
CA ASP A 172 0.61 18.13 18.86
C ASP A 172 0.88 18.90 20.16
N ALA A 173 2.05 18.68 20.75
CA ALA A 173 2.39 19.13 22.10
C ALA A 173 3.49 20.19 22.08
N THR A 174 3.35 21.21 22.92
CA THR A 174 4.39 22.20 23.22
C THR A 174 4.67 22.23 24.71
N PHE A 175 5.94 22.13 25.06
CA PHE A 175 6.48 21.97 26.40
C PHE A 175 7.32 23.19 26.79
N THR A 176 6.90 23.97 27.79
CA THR A 176 7.77 25.02 28.37
C THR A 176 8.72 24.38 29.38
N MET A 177 10.02 24.43 29.09
CA MET A 177 11.09 23.80 29.86
C MET A 177 11.60 24.72 30.99
N THR A 178 10.85 24.87 32.08
CA THR A 178 11.15 25.86 33.12
C THR A 178 12.44 25.55 33.88
N GLY A 179 13.44 26.43 33.82
CA GLY A 179 14.76 26.25 34.45
C GLY A 179 15.84 25.59 33.58
N LEU A 180 15.59 25.39 32.28
CA LEU A 180 16.61 25.03 31.30
C LEU A 180 16.88 26.21 30.35
N CYS A 181 18.15 26.56 30.19
CA CYS A 181 18.61 27.54 29.20
C CYS A 181 18.93 26.81 27.88
N THR A 182 18.57 27.38 26.73
CA THR A 182 19.08 26.93 25.42
C THR A 182 20.59 27.12 25.31
N SER A 183 21.26 26.41 24.40
CA SER A 183 22.65 26.70 24.05
C SER A 183 22.98 26.26 22.63
N ASP A 184 23.22 27.23 21.76
CA ASP A 184 23.63 27.05 20.36
C ASP A 184 25.06 26.48 20.21
N ASP A 185 25.85 26.45 21.30
CA ASP A 185 27.18 25.83 21.36
C ASP A 185 27.13 24.29 21.51
N ILE A 186 25.94 23.69 21.51
CA ILE A 186 25.73 22.24 21.64
C ILE A 186 25.31 21.66 20.27
N ASP A 187 26.27 21.04 19.58
CA ASP A 187 26.03 20.34 18.32
C ASP A 187 25.03 19.17 18.52
N ILE A 188 23.90 19.24 17.82
CA ILE A 188 22.94 18.14 17.67
C ILE A 188 23.42 17.30 16.48
N THR A 189 23.97 16.12 16.76
CA THR A 189 24.62 15.26 15.76
C THR A 189 23.63 14.37 15.03
N GLY A 190 23.64 14.41 13.70
CA GLY A 190 22.88 13.50 12.85
C GLY A 190 22.92 13.92 11.38
N CYS A 191 22.22 13.19 10.51
CA CYS A 191 22.24 13.54 9.09
C CYS A 191 21.55 14.88 8.81
N THR A 192 22.30 15.85 8.28
CA THR A 192 21.80 17.20 7.92
C THR A 192 21.36 17.33 6.46
N ASP A 193 21.48 16.29 5.63
CA ASP A 193 21.08 16.34 4.21
C ASP A 193 19.60 15.97 4.06
N ALA A 194 18.77 16.94 3.67
CA ALA A 194 17.32 16.78 3.47
C ALA A 194 16.93 15.88 2.28
N THR A 195 17.90 15.27 1.58
CA THR A 195 17.69 14.22 0.57
C THR A 195 18.04 12.81 1.06
N ALA A 196 18.53 12.67 2.30
CA ALA A 196 18.79 11.38 2.95
C ALA A 196 17.52 10.78 3.56
N CYS A 197 17.43 9.45 3.56
CA CYS A 197 16.35 8.66 4.13
C CYS A 197 16.25 8.78 5.66
N ASN A 198 17.36 9.12 6.32
CA ASN A 198 17.47 9.33 7.77
C ASN A 198 17.77 10.79 8.16
N TYR A 199 17.36 11.75 7.33
CA TYR A 199 17.48 13.18 7.63
C TYR A 199 16.88 13.54 9.00
N ASN A 200 17.68 14.13 9.89
CA ASN A 200 17.25 14.66 11.17
C ASN A 200 17.05 16.19 11.05
N PRO A 201 15.81 16.72 11.05
CA PRO A 201 15.57 18.16 10.92
C PRO A 201 16.06 18.98 12.12
N ASN A 202 16.43 18.34 13.24
CA ASN A 202 16.99 18.98 14.42
C ASN A 202 18.53 18.98 14.40
N ALA A 203 19.18 18.23 13.50
CA ALA A 203 20.65 18.13 13.50
C ALA A 203 21.30 19.45 13.07
N THR A 204 22.20 19.97 13.92
CA THR A 204 23.01 21.16 13.64
C THR A 204 24.41 20.80 13.11
N ALA A 205 24.86 19.55 13.30
CA ALA A 205 26.13 19.04 12.81
C ALA A 205 26.00 17.65 12.16
N ASP A 206 26.55 17.51 10.95
CA ASP A 206 26.66 16.23 10.24
C ASP A 206 27.68 15.31 10.93
N ASP A 207 27.24 14.15 11.39
CA ASP A 207 28.05 13.10 11.97
C ASP A 207 28.53 12.06 10.93
N GLY A 208 28.09 12.19 9.68
CA GLY A 208 28.33 11.25 8.60
C GLY A 208 27.40 10.04 8.61
N SER A 209 26.28 10.10 9.35
CA SER A 209 25.25 9.04 9.36
C SER A 209 24.34 9.02 8.14
N CYS A 210 24.39 10.03 7.26
CA CYS A 210 23.48 10.16 6.11
C CYS A 210 23.43 8.90 5.22
N GLU A 211 22.21 8.39 5.06
CA GLU A 211 21.86 7.14 4.40
C GLU A 211 20.84 7.45 3.29
N PHE A 212 21.01 6.86 2.10
CA PHE A 212 20.27 7.25 0.89
C PHE A 212 19.60 6.07 0.17
N ASP A 213 19.82 4.83 0.61
CA ASP A 213 19.35 3.62 -0.06
C ASP A 213 18.09 3.02 0.63
N SER A 214 17.88 3.23 1.93
CA SER A 214 16.82 2.54 2.70
C SER A 214 15.38 3.01 2.41
N CYS A 215 15.23 4.19 1.82
CA CYS A 215 13.97 4.73 1.28
C CYS A 215 13.90 4.65 -0.26
N GLY A 216 14.87 3.96 -0.87
CA GLY A 216 14.91 3.62 -2.28
C GLY A 216 14.02 2.43 -2.60
N GLY A 217 13.25 2.53 -3.68
CA GLY A 217 12.41 1.46 -4.19
C GLY A 217 11.53 1.97 -5.33
N CYS A 218 10.70 1.10 -5.92
CA CYS A 218 9.86 1.52 -7.03
C CYS A 218 8.71 2.45 -6.58
N THR A 219 8.78 3.73 -6.95
CA THR A 219 7.74 4.73 -6.63
C THR A 219 6.60 4.80 -7.67
N ASP A 220 6.67 4.06 -8.79
CA ASP A 220 5.62 4.07 -9.81
C ASP A 220 4.48 3.11 -9.44
N ALA A 221 3.32 3.68 -9.09
CA ALA A 221 2.11 2.93 -8.70
C ALA A 221 1.46 2.10 -9.83
N SER A 222 2.04 2.09 -11.04
CA SER A 222 1.68 1.19 -12.14
C SER A 222 2.65 0.01 -12.34
N ALA A 223 3.75 -0.05 -11.58
CA ALA A 223 4.70 -1.16 -11.60
C ALA A 223 4.26 -2.34 -10.72
N CYS A 224 4.71 -3.54 -11.05
CA CYS A 224 4.38 -4.77 -10.34
C CYS A 224 5.02 -4.86 -8.95
N ASN A 225 6.17 -4.21 -8.77
CA ASN A 225 6.93 -4.14 -7.52
C ASN A 225 6.84 -2.76 -6.83
N TYR A 226 5.78 -2.00 -7.09
CA TYR A 226 5.53 -0.72 -6.42
C TYR A 226 5.62 -0.84 -4.89
N ASP A 227 6.46 -0.01 -4.27
CA ASP A 227 6.60 0.09 -2.83
C ASP A 227 6.03 1.43 -2.33
N ALA A 228 4.96 1.35 -1.55
CA ALA A 228 4.30 2.51 -0.96
C ALA A 228 5.08 3.15 0.21
N ALA A 229 6.18 2.54 0.66
CA ALA A 229 7.13 3.11 1.63
C ALA A 229 8.34 3.80 0.97
N ALA A 230 8.60 3.55 -0.33
CA ALA A 230 9.68 4.21 -1.04
C ALA A 230 9.37 5.70 -1.29
N THR A 231 10.33 6.57 -1.00
CA THR A 231 10.25 8.01 -1.27
C THR A 231 11.13 8.43 -2.44
N THR A 232 12.06 7.56 -2.85
CA THR A 232 13.02 7.79 -3.93
C THR A 232 13.01 6.62 -4.90
N ASP A 233 12.88 6.91 -6.20
CA ASP A 233 12.99 5.89 -7.25
C ASP A 233 14.44 5.41 -7.36
N ASP A 234 14.68 4.14 -7.03
CA ASP A 234 15.98 3.47 -7.17
C ASP A 234 16.20 2.90 -8.59
N GLY A 235 15.18 2.98 -9.46
CA GLY A 235 15.16 2.38 -10.78
C GLY A 235 14.87 0.88 -10.78
N SER A 236 14.37 0.31 -9.67
CA SER A 236 13.94 -1.10 -9.60
C SER A 236 12.58 -1.39 -10.23
N CYS A 237 11.82 -0.36 -10.63
CA CYS A 237 10.48 -0.53 -11.19
C CYS A 237 10.44 -1.51 -12.37
N GLU A 238 9.62 -2.56 -12.23
CA GLU A 238 9.44 -3.62 -13.22
C GLU A 238 7.94 -3.81 -13.51
N PHE A 239 7.64 -4.21 -14.74
CA PHE A 239 6.29 -4.19 -15.32
C PHE A 239 5.91 -5.52 -15.98
N ASP A 240 6.74 -6.57 -15.86
CA ASP A 240 6.57 -7.85 -16.56
C ASP A 240 6.01 -8.97 -15.66
N SER A 241 6.29 -8.99 -14.34
CA SER A 241 5.87 -10.13 -13.48
C SER A 241 4.39 -10.17 -13.10
N CYS A 242 3.69 -9.06 -13.29
CA CYS A 242 2.23 -8.90 -13.17
C CYS A 242 1.56 -8.58 -14.51
N ALA A 243 2.27 -8.78 -15.62
CA ALA A 243 1.76 -8.63 -16.96
C ALA A 243 1.08 -9.91 -17.46
N GLY A 244 -0.05 -9.77 -18.14
CA GLY A 244 -0.81 -10.88 -18.69
C GLY A 244 -2.19 -10.44 -19.16
N CYS A 245 -3.03 -11.37 -19.59
CA CYS A 245 -4.36 -11.02 -20.04
C CYS A 245 -5.28 -10.58 -18.88
N THR A 246 -5.65 -9.30 -18.85
CA THR A 246 -6.55 -8.72 -17.84
C THR A 246 -8.04 -8.75 -18.20
N ASP A 247 -8.42 -9.14 -19.43
CA ASP A 247 -9.82 -9.22 -19.84
C ASP A 247 -10.49 -10.48 -19.27
N ALA A 248 -11.37 -10.31 -18.29
CA ALA A 248 -12.11 -11.40 -17.64
C ALA A 248 -13.11 -12.16 -18.54
N SER A 249 -13.23 -11.79 -19.82
CA SER A 249 -13.97 -12.53 -20.86
C SER A 249 -13.07 -13.35 -21.80
N ALA A 250 -11.76 -13.16 -21.75
CA ALA A 250 -10.77 -13.93 -22.50
C ALA A 250 -10.57 -15.33 -21.89
N CYS A 251 -10.19 -16.30 -22.72
CA CYS A 251 -10.05 -17.69 -22.32
C CYS A 251 -8.72 -18.01 -21.61
N ASN A 252 -7.76 -17.08 -21.66
CA ASN A 252 -6.49 -17.12 -20.94
C ASN A 252 -6.37 -15.98 -19.89
N TYR A 253 -7.49 -15.43 -19.43
CA TYR A 253 -7.53 -14.43 -18.36
C TYR A 253 -6.70 -14.87 -17.15
N ASP A 254 -5.76 -14.02 -16.72
CA ASP A 254 -4.98 -14.23 -15.51
C ASP A 254 -5.49 -13.31 -14.38
N PRO A 255 -6.10 -13.86 -13.31
CA PRO A 255 -6.58 -13.07 -12.18
C PRO A 255 -5.46 -12.51 -11.28
N ALA A 256 -4.19 -12.84 -11.55
CA ALA A 256 -3.02 -12.21 -10.93
C ALA A 256 -2.41 -11.08 -11.78
N ALA A 257 -2.79 -10.96 -13.06
CA ALA A 257 -2.31 -9.87 -13.91
C ALA A 257 -3.00 -8.54 -13.56
N THR A 258 -2.20 -7.48 -13.44
CA THR A 258 -2.68 -6.10 -13.26
C THR A 258 -2.31 -5.18 -14.42
N ILE A 259 -1.45 -5.65 -15.33
CA ILE A 259 -1.03 -4.96 -16.56
C ILE A 259 -1.42 -5.82 -17.76
N ASP A 260 -2.12 -5.24 -18.74
CA ASP A 260 -2.43 -5.92 -20.01
C ASP A 260 -1.19 -5.99 -20.91
N ASP A 261 -0.70 -7.20 -21.16
CA ASP A 261 0.41 -7.45 -22.11
C ASP A 261 -0.08 -7.61 -23.56
N GLY A 262 -1.40 -7.62 -23.79
CA GLY A 262 -2.01 -7.91 -25.08
C GLY A 262 -2.03 -9.38 -25.46
N SER A 263 -1.76 -10.31 -24.53
CA SER A 263 -1.83 -11.76 -24.77
C SER A 263 -3.26 -12.32 -24.80
N CYS A 264 -4.29 -11.51 -24.57
CA CYS A 264 -5.67 -11.97 -24.48
C CYS A 264 -6.15 -12.73 -25.73
N LEU A 265 -6.64 -13.94 -25.50
CA LEU A 265 -7.16 -14.87 -26.51
C LEU A 265 -8.67 -15.05 -26.32
N GLN A 266 -9.38 -15.15 -27.44
CA GLN A 266 -10.78 -15.57 -27.46
C GLN A 266 -10.90 -17.07 -27.73
N LEU A 267 -12.06 -17.64 -27.41
CA LEU A 267 -12.45 -18.95 -27.92
C LEU A 267 -12.80 -18.84 -29.41
N ASP A 268 -12.35 -19.81 -30.20
CA ASP A 268 -12.81 -20.04 -31.57
C ASP A 268 -14.22 -20.70 -31.57
N ALA A 269 -14.79 -20.99 -32.74
CA ALA A 269 -16.11 -21.64 -32.84
C ALA A 269 -16.11 -23.09 -32.33
N CYS A 270 -14.93 -23.71 -32.20
CA CYS A 270 -14.73 -25.02 -31.58
C CYS A 270 -14.61 -24.98 -30.05
N GLY A 271 -14.50 -23.78 -29.46
CA GLY A 271 -14.23 -23.62 -28.03
C GLY A 271 -12.76 -23.82 -27.66
N VAL A 272 -11.83 -23.69 -28.62
CA VAL A 272 -10.38 -23.72 -28.39
C VAL A 272 -9.88 -22.30 -28.14
N CYS A 273 -9.09 -22.14 -27.08
CA CYS A 273 -8.53 -20.85 -26.71
C CYS A 273 -7.40 -20.43 -27.66
N GLY A 274 -7.60 -19.33 -28.39
CA GLY A 274 -6.69 -18.90 -29.47
C GLY A 274 -6.65 -19.85 -30.67
N GLY A 275 -7.72 -20.63 -30.88
CA GLY A 275 -7.84 -21.58 -31.99
C GLY A 275 -8.07 -20.92 -33.35
N ASP A 276 -8.03 -21.74 -34.39
CA ASP A 276 -8.19 -21.36 -35.81
C ASP A 276 -9.36 -22.12 -36.49
N ASP A 277 -10.36 -22.55 -35.71
CA ASP A 277 -11.53 -23.35 -36.11
C ASP A 277 -11.20 -24.76 -36.67
N SER A 278 -9.93 -25.13 -36.82
CA SER A 278 -9.51 -26.39 -37.44
C SER A 278 -9.87 -27.65 -36.63
N SER A 279 -10.07 -27.52 -35.32
CA SER A 279 -10.25 -28.66 -34.41
C SER A 279 -11.63 -29.31 -34.44
N CYS A 280 -12.63 -28.62 -35.01
CA CYS A 280 -14.01 -29.08 -35.21
C CYS A 280 -14.50 -28.79 -36.64
N SER A 281 -13.56 -28.60 -37.57
CA SER A 281 -13.81 -28.43 -38.99
C SER A 281 -14.08 -29.78 -39.67
N GLY A 282 -15.12 -29.84 -40.50
CA GLY A 282 -15.48 -31.02 -41.29
C GLY A 282 -16.79 -30.79 -42.06
N CYS A 283 -17.32 -31.82 -42.73
CA CYS A 283 -18.60 -31.67 -43.42
C CYS A 283 -19.78 -31.61 -42.44
N THR A 284 -20.51 -30.50 -42.43
CA THR A 284 -21.67 -30.28 -41.53
C THR A 284 -23.03 -30.64 -42.16
N ASN A 285 -23.07 -30.95 -43.46
CA ASN A 285 -24.31 -31.31 -44.16
C ASN A 285 -24.74 -32.75 -43.82
N PRO A 286 -25.91 -32.99 -43.18
CA PRO A 286 -26.39 -34.34 -42.86
C PRO A 286 -26.75 -35.19 -44.10
N ASP A 287 -26.94 -34.55 -45.26
CA ASP A 287 -27.27 -35.21 -46.54
C ASP A 287 -25.99 -35.51 -47.38
N ALA A 288 -24.82 -35.63 -46.74
CA ALA A 288 -23.52 -35.90 -47.38
C ALA A 288 -22.88 -37.21 -46.91
N ASP A 289 -22.18 -37.91 -47.81
CA ASP A 289 -21.54 -39.22 -47.56
C ASP A 289 -20.48 -39.17 -46.46
N ASN A 290 -19.79 -38.04 -46.34
CA ASN A 290 -18.75 -37.78 -45.35
C ASN A 290 -19.21 -36.82 -44.23
N TYR A 291 -20.52 -36.72 -43.99
CA TYR A 291 -21.07 -35.98 -42.86
C TYR A 291 -20.38 -36.35 -41.55
N ASP A 292 -19.79 -35.37 -40.87
CA ASP A 292 -19.22 -35.53 -39.54
C ASP A 292 -20.17 -34.95 -38.48
N PRO A 293 -20.89 -35.78 -37.70
CA PRO A 293 -21.79 -35.31 -36.65
C PRO A 293 -21.06 -34.69 -35.43
N SER A 294 -19.73 -34.59 -35.46
CA SER A 294 -18.90 -33.84 -34.50
C SER A 294 -18.32 -32.54 -35.07
N ALA A 295 -18.46 -32.27 -36.37
CA ALA A 295 -18.10 -30.99 -36.95
C ALA A 295 -19.10 -29.89 -36.53
N ILE A 296 -18.57 -28.70 -36.24
CA ILE A 296 -19.33 -27.48 -35.92
C ILE A 296 -19.12 -26.42 -37.02
N VAL A 297 -17.94 -26.43 -37.66
CA VAL A 297 -17.56 -25.52 -38.74
C VAL A 297 -17.47 -26.30 -40.04
N ASP A 298 -18.14 -25.80 -41.09
CA ASP A 298 -18.09 -26.42 -42.41
C ASP A 298 -16.78 -26.09 -43.12
N ASP A 299 -15.97 -27.10 -43.39
CA ASP A 299 -14.66 -26.95 -44.07
C ASP A 299 -14.78 -26.98 -45.60
N GLY A 300 -16.00 -27.15 -46.14
CA GLY A 300 -16.26 -27.34 -47.57
C GLY A 300 -15.84 -28.71 -48.11
N SER A 301 -15.53 -29.69 -47.27
CA SER A 301 -15.19 -31.05 -47.69
C SER A 301 -16.39 -31.91 -48.08
N CYS A 302 -17.64 -31.41 -47.91
CA CYS A 302 -18.85 -32.19 -48.14
C CYS A 302 -18.94 -32.82 -49.53
N ILE A 303 -19.00 -34.15 -49.54
CA ILE A 303 -19.29 -35.00 -50.70
C ILE A 303 -20.76 -35.36 -50.62
N VAL A 304 -21.58 -34.73 -51.46
CA VAL A 304 -22.96 -35.17 -51.71
C VAL A 304 -22.93 -35.90 -53.03
N THR A 305 -22.87 -37.23 -53.01
CA THR A 305 -23.33 -38.00 -54.18
C THR A 305 -24.84 -37.74 -54.34
N PRO A 306 -25.35 -37.51 -55.56
CA PRO A 306 -26.78 -37.50 -55.79
C PRO A 306 -27.34 -38.89 -55.48
N ASP A 307 -28.26 -39.00 -54.52
CA ASP A 307 -29.00 -40.23 -54.22
C ASP A 307 -29.88 -40.57 -55.44
N CYS A 308 -29.32 -41.37 -56.36
CA CYS A 308 -29.81 -41.63 -57.71
C CYS A 308 -30.39 -43.06 -57.82
N PRO A 309 -31.65 -43.32 -57.40
CA PRO A 309 -32.27 -44.65 -57.49
C PRO A 309 -32.42 -45.17 -58.94
N GLU A 310 -32.12 -44.33 -59.93
CA GLU A 310 -32.01 -44.66 -61.34
C GLU A 310 -30.66 -45.31 -61.76
N ASP A 311 -29.59 -45.20 -60.95
CA ASP A 311 -28.40 -46.07 -61.09
C ASP A 311 -28.65 -47.37 -60.33
N LEU A 312 -28.80 -48.46 -61.08
CA LEU A 312 -29.17 -49.78 -60.56
C LEU A 312 -27.99 -50.75 -60.53
N ASN A 313 -26.80 -50.28 -60.87
CA ASN A 313 -25.57 -51.07 -60.87
C ASN A 313 -24.43 -50.45 -60.03
N ASN A 314 -24.62 -49.22 -59.55
CA ASN A 314 -23.71 -48.42 -58.74
C ASN A 314 -22.37 -48.16 -59.44
N ASP A 315 -22.41 -47.79 -60.73
CA ASP A 315 -21.22 -47.34 -61.48
C ASP A 315 -21.04 -45.81 -61.51
N GLY A 316 -22.02 -45.05 -61.01
CA GLY A 316 -22.02 -43.58 -60.95
C GLY A 316 -22.60 -42.91 -62.20
N THR A 317 -23.18 -43.66 -63.15
CA THR A 317 -23.80 -43.09 -64.36
C THR A 317 -25.14 -43.74 -64.68
N ILE A 318 -26.20 -42.94 -64.88
CA ILE A 318 -27.52 -43.48 -65.23
C ILE A 318 -27.51 -43.85 -66.72
N SER A 319 -27.23 -45.13 -67.00
CA SER A 319 -26.71 -45.58 -68.29
C SER A 319 -27.63 -46.60 -68.99
N VAL A 320 -27.14 -47.18 -70.10
CA VAL A 320 -27.83 -48.29 -70.78
C VAL A 320 -27.78 -49.57 -69.94
N ALA A 321 -26.83 -49.73 -69.02
CA ALA A 321 -26.79 -50.86 -68.09
C ALA A 321 -28.03 -50.89 -67.19
N ASP A 322 -28.48 -49.73 -66.74
CA ASP A 322 -29.55 -49.54 -65.76
C ASP A 322 -30.92 -49.64 -66.43
N VAL A 323 -31.06 -49.10 -67.65
CA VAL A 323 -32.18 -49.42 -68.56
C VAL A 323 -32.31 -50.93 -68.75
N LEU A 324 -31.19 -51.66 -68.89
CA LEU A 324 -31.19 -53.12 -69.03
C LEU A 324 -31.48 -53.83 -67.70
N ALA A 325 -31.16 -53.24 -66.56
CA ALA A 325 -31.50 -53.75 -65.23
C ALA A 325 -33.03 -53.73 -65.02
N VAL A 326 -33.70 -52.58 -65.23
CA VAL A 326 -35.19 -52.49 -65.20
C VAL A 326 -35.83 -53.46 -66.20
N LEU A 327 -35.28 -53.56 -67.42
CA LEU A 327 -35.78 -54.48 -68.44
C LEU A 327 -35.58 -55.97 -68.07
N SER A 328 -34.71 -56.30 -67.12
CA SER A 328 -34.47 -57.70 -66.71
C SER A 328 -35.60 -58.28 -65.84
N GLU A 329 -36.31 -57.43 -65.08
CA GLU A 329 -37.47 -57.81 -64.26
C GLU A 329 -38.81 -57.31 -64.82
N PHE A 330 -38.84 -56.70 -66.00
CA PHE A 330 -40.03 -56.05 -66.55
C PHE A 330 -41.27 -56.96 -66.60
N GLY A 331 -42.34 -56.53 -65.95
CA GLY A 331 -43.56 -57.30 -65.71
C GLY A 331 -43.60 -58.05 -64.37
N CYS A 332 -42.60 -57.86 -63.50
CA CYS A 332 -42.64 -58.32 -62.10
C CYS A 332 -43.71 -57.56 -61.30
N THR A 333 -44.42 -58.26 -60.41
CA THR A 333 -45.50 -57.69 -59.57
C THR A 333 -45.47 -58.23 -58.12
N SER A 334 -44.31 -58.71 -57.65
CA SER A 334 -44.09 -59.17 -56.27
C SER A 334 -42.62 -59.43 -55.98
N SER A 335 -42.07 -58.84 -54.92
CA SER A 335 -40.66 -59.01 -54.51
C SER A 335 -39.64 -58.69 -55.61
N CYS A 336 -39.94 -57.65 -56.39
CA CYS A 336 -39.05 -57.13 -57.42
C CYS A 336 -37.89 -56.35 -56.78
N THR A 337 -36.74 -56.34 -57.45
CA THR A 337 -35.54 -55.59 -57.05
C THR A 337 -35.28 -54.36 -57.93
N MET A 338 -35.88 -54.30 -59.11
CA MET A 338 -35.71 -53.22 -60.10
C MET A 338 -36.92 -52.27 -60.19
N ASP A 339 -37.62 -52.10 -59.06
CA ASP A 339 -38.78 -51.20 -58.88
C ASP A 339 -38.27 -49.80 -58.51
N VAL A 340 -37.99 -48.98 -59.53
CA VAL A 340 -37.36 -47.65 -59.40
C VAL A 340 -38.31 -46.67 -58.72
N ASN A 341 -39.63 -46.80 -58.93
CA ASN A 341 -40.62 -45.84 -58.41
C ASN A 341 -41.26 -46.27 -57.07
N GLY A 342 -41.08 -47.53 -56.65
CA GLY A 342 -41.54 -48.06 -55.36
C GLY A 342 -43.03 -48.43 -55.33
N ASP A 343 -43.67 -48.68 -56.48
CA ASP A 343 -45.10 -49.05 -56.54
C ASP A 343 -45.37 -50.55 -56.31
N GLY A 344 -44.31 -51.36 -56.27
CA GLY A 344 -44.33 -52.82 -56.10
C GLY A 344 -44.31 -53.60 -57.42
N ASN A 345 -44.24 -52.94 -58.58
CA ASN A 345 -44.33 -53.57 -59.90
C ASN A 345 -43.34 -52.95 -60.90
N VAL A 346 -42.46 -53.75 -61.50
CA VAL A 346 -41.52 -53.26 -62.52
C VAL A 346 -42.25 -53.11 -63.86
N ASN A 347 -42.51 -51.88 -64.26
CA ASN A 347 -43.40 -51.57 -65.37
C ASN A 347 -42.90 -50.39 -66.23
N VAL A 348 -43.79 -49.78 -67.03
CA VAL A 348 -43.43 -48.65 -67.91
C VAL A 348 -43.17 -47.38 -67.08
N SER A 349 -43.74 -47.28 -65.88
CA SER A 349 -43.46 -46.21 -64.90
C SER A 349 -41.96 -46.11 -64.62
N ASP A 350 -41.34 -47.22 -64.21
CA ASP A 350 -39.93 -47.29 -63.80
C ASP A 350 -38.96 -46.98 -64.93
N ILE A 351 -39.26 -47.48 -66.13
CA ILE A 351 -38.49 -47.15 -67.34
C ILE A 351 -38.60 -45.64 -67.64
N LEU A 352 -39.75 -45.00 -67.40
CA LEU A 352 -39.91 -43.56 -67.62
C LEU A 352 -39.27 -42.71 -66.51
N THR A 353 -39.23 -43.18 -65.27
CA THR A 353 -38.45 -42.57 -64.18
C THR A 353 -36.96 -42.59 -64.51
N LEU A 354 -36.41 -43.79 -64.81
CA LEU A 354 -35.00 -43.94 -65.19
C LEU A 354 -34.65 -43.13 -66.45
N LEU A 355 -35.49 -43.16 -67.49
CA LEU A 355 -35.27 -42.35 -68.69
C LEU A 355 -35.47 -40.83 -68.50
N ALA A 356 -36.01 -40.36 -67.38
CA ALA A 356 -36.07 -38.94 -67.05
C ALA A 356 -34.72 -38.42 -66.51
N ALA A 357 -33.91 -39.28 -65.89
CA ALA A 357 -32.58 -38.98 -65.36
C ALA A 357 -31.42 -39.56 -66.20
N PHE A 358 -31.73 -40.33 -67.25
CA PHE A 358 -30.74 -40.99 -68.11
C PHE A 358 -29.70 -40.03 -68.71
N GLY A 359 -28.42 -40.37 -68.55
CA GLY A 359 -27.28 -39.56 -69.00
C GLY A 359 -26.91 -38.43 -68.03
N LEU A 360 -27.39 -38.48 -66.79
CA LEU A 360 -26.79 -37.76 -65.66
C LEU A 360 -25.73 -38.65 -64.97
N ASP A 361 -24.72 -37.99 -64.42
CA ASP A 361 -23.72 -38.58 -63.52
C ASP A 361 -24.21 -38.44 -62.06
N CYS A 362 -23.75 -39.34 -61.17
CA CYS A 362 -23.82 -39.20 -59.70
C CYS A 362 -22.51 -39.72 -59.00
#